data_AF-A0A9E1XRH9-F1
#
_entry.id   AF-A0A9E1XRH9-F1
#
_cell.length_a   1.000
_cell.length_b   1.000
_cell.length_c   1.000
_cell.angle_alpha   90.00
_cell.angle_beta   90.00
_cell.angle_gamma   90.00
#
_symmetry.space_group_name_H-M   'P 1'
#
loop_
_entity.id
_entity.type
_entity.pdbx_description
1 polymer ?
#
loop_
_entity_poly.entity_id
_entity_poly.type
_entity_poly.pdbx_seq_one_letter_code
_entity_poly.pdbx_strand_id
1 'polypeptide(L)'
;MADSDNQVEQTGEPPIALPDKDTLDRGPYEDGFSSRTVVGALFVAFVMMPGSIYMGLVAGQSLGAAAEWVTIILFAELARRSFANLRRQEVFVLFYVASGIAAVTLVHLALAGGPFAATIWNQYLLQAPETSALADKIPDWVVPPASSPAIQQRNLAHPDWWWSQSKGFLAPCTLVALGYLLGRMGFFGLGYLVFRLTSDVERLPFPLAPIAAEGATALAESTERDASGGRRKRSWRWNVFSVGACLGIAFGSVYVLLPVVSGLFLSKPIMMLPIPFVDFTANVEGILPASLVSISFDGALFLVGMVLPFQLVSGTFVAVVVTGVLAGPILLKLGAFEHWRPGNGLLVNQMVLSFDFWMSVSVGLA
;
A
#
# COMPACT_ATOMS: atom_id res chain seq x y z
N MET A 1 -23.34 -16.91 62.37
CA MET A 1 -24.21 -16.08 61.52
C MET A 1 -23.33 -15.66 60.34
N ALA A 2 -22.99 -16.58 59.45
CA ALA A 2 -23.80 -16.99 58.30
C ALA A 2 -24.25 -15.75 57.52
N ASP A 3 -23.43 -15.32 56.57
CA ASP A 3 -23.95 -15.07 55.23
C ASP A 3 -22.84 -15.29 54.19
N SER A 4 -23.06 -16.34 53.41
CA SER A 4 -22.40 -16.67 52.17
C SER A 4 -23.15 -15.95 51.06
N ASP A 5 -22.50 -15.08 50.29
CA ASP A 5 -23.10 -14.66 49.02
C ASP A 5 -22.07 -14.29 47.96
N ASN A 6 -22.15 -15.04 46.86
CA ASN A 6 -21.76 -14.77 45.48
C ASN A 6 -20.34 -14.25 45.19
N GLN A 7 -19.42 -15.19 45.00
CA GLN A 7 -18.34 -15.03 44.02
C GLN A 7 -18.93 -15.18 42.62
N VAL A 8 -19.21 -14.06 41.96
CA VAL A 8 -19.33 -14.04 40.49
C VAL A 8 -17.92 -14.07 39.95
N GLU A 9 -17.56 -15.21 39.38
CA GLU A 9 -16.32 -15.47 38.66
C GLU A 9 -16.22 -14.49 37.47
N GLN A 10 -15.54 -13.35 37.68
CA GLN A 10 -15.14 -12.47 36.60
C GLN A 10 -14.04 -13.18 35.81
N THR A 11 -14.43 -13.86 34.73
CA THR A 11 -13.52 -14.21 33.63
C THR A 11 -13.09 -12.91 32.94
N GLY A 12 -12.22 -12.16 33.61
CA GLY A 12 -11.60 -10.96 33.07
C GLY A 12 -10.36 -11.38 32.28
N GLU A 13 -10.40 -11.21 30.96
CA GLU A 13 -9.16 -10.95 30.22
C GLU A 13 -8.38 -9.86 30.97
N PRO A 14 -7.05 -10.01 31.15
CA PRO A 14 -6.27 -8.96 31.80
C PRO A 14 -6.52 -7.66 31.04
N PRO A 15 -6.85 -6.54 31.74
CA PRO A 15 -7.02 -5.27 31.05
C PRO A 15 -5.76 -5.01 30.26
N ILE A 16 -5.91 -4.82 28.94
CA ILE A 16 -4.82 -4.41 28.06
C ILE A 16 -4.21 -3.19 28.75
N ALA A 17 -3.00 -3.35 29.29
CA ALA A 17 -2.30 -2.27 29.95
C ALA A 17 -2.15 -1.17 28.89
N LEU A 18 -2.94 -0.10 29.06
CA LEU A 18 -2.74 1.11 28.28
C LEU A 18 -1.25 1.44 28.42
N PRO A 19 -0.50 1.62 27.31
CA PRO A 19 0.88 2.01 27.41
C PRO A 19 0.94 3.24 28.32
N ASP A 20 1.80 3.15 29.33
CA ASP A 20 1.92 4.15 30.38
C ASP A 20 1.97 5.54 29.73
N LYS A 21 1.20 6.50 30.24
CA LYS A 21 1.06 7.83 29.60
C LYS A 21 2.39 8.57 29.45
N ASP A 22 3.44 8.07 30.10
CA ASP A 22 4.82 8.53 30.09
C ASP A 22 5.73 7.88 29.02
N THR A 23 5.25 6.95 28.18
CA THR A 23 6.11 6.34 27.13
C THR A 23 6.33 7.22 25.89
N LEU A 24 5.64 8.34 25.77
CA LEU A 24 5.90 9.33 24.73
C LEU A 24 6.86 10.38 25.32
N ASP A 25 8.12 10.31 24.92
CA ASP A 25 9.15 11.30 25.21
C ASP A 25 8.61 12.69 24.81
N ARG A 26 8.02 13.43 25.75
CA ARG A 26 7.46 14.77 25.52
C ARG A 26 8.61 15.78 25.46
N GLY A 27 9.49 15.60 24.49
CA GLY A 27 10.43 16.64 24.10
C GLY A 27 9.67 17.87 23.60
N PRO A 28 10.31 19.06 23.62
CA PRO A 28 9.74 20.23 22.98
C PRO A 28 9.42 19.94 21.50
N TYR A 29 8.34 20.52 20.98
CA TYR A 29 8.04 20.45 19.55
C TYR A 29 9.18 21.09 18.76
N GLU A 30 9.71 20.36 17.80
CA GLU A 30 10.70 20.86 16.84
C GLU A 30 10.16 20.72 15.43
N ASP A 31 10.49 21.68 14.55
CA ASP A 31 10.08 21.64 13.16
C ASP A 31 10.95 20.67 12.35
N GLY A 32 10.29 19.71 11.69
CA GLY A 32 10.90 18.74 10.76
C GLY A 32 10.91 19.20 9.31
N PHE A 33 10.27 20.33 8.99
CA PHE A 33 10.30 20.90 7.66
C PHE A 33 11.62 21.63 7.42
N SER A 34 12.47 21.07 6.55
CA SER A 34 13.75 21.66 6.18
C SER A 34 14.00 21.50 4.69
N SER A 35 14.98 22.24 4.15
CA SER A 35 15.40 22.09 2.75
C SER A 35 15.84 20.66 2.41
N ARG A 36 16.37 19.92 3.40
CA ARG A 36 16.74 18.50 3.26
C ARG A 36 15.49 17.63 3.06
N THR A 37 14.44 17.91 3.81
CA THR A 37 13.14 17.23 3.69
C THR A 37 12.51 17.48 2.32
N VAL A 38 12.60 18.71 1.78
CA VAL A 38 12.13 19.03 0.42
C VAL A 38 12.91 18.25 -0.64
N VAL A 39 14.24 18.20 -0.55
CA VAL A 39 15.07 17.41 -1.48
C VAL A 39 14.71 15.92 -1.40
N GLY A 40 14.45 15.39 -0.20
CA GLY A 40 14.00 14.01 -0.05
C GLY A 40 12.62 13.75 -0.63
N ALA A 41 11.68 14.67 -0.47
CA ALA A 41 10.38 14.58 -1.12
C ALA A 41 10.49 14.54 -2.66
N LEU A 42 11.36 15.37 -3.24
CA LEU A 42 11.62 15.37 -4.68
C LEU A 42 12.27 14.06 -5.13
N PHE A 43 13.19 13.50 -4.35
CA PHE A 43 13.77 12.18 -4.64
C PHE A 43 12.70 11.09 -4.66
N VAL A 44 11.78 11.07 -3.69
CA VAL A 44 10.65 10.12 -3.71
C VAL A 44 9.86 10.29 -5.00
N ALA A 45 9.42 11.51 -5.29
CA ALA A 45 8.55 11.81 -6.42
C ALA A 45 9.17 11.47 -7.79
N PHE A 46 10.46 11.80 -8.01
CA PHE A 46 11.09 11.65 -9.33
C PHE A 46 11.90 10.37 -9.52
N VAL A 47 12.31 9.69 -8.45
CA VAL A 47 13.14 8.47 -8.54
C VAL A 47 12.36 7.25 -8.07
N MET A 48 11.80 7.30 -6.86
CA MET A 48 11.16 6.13 -6.25
C MET A 48 9.80 5.82 -6.89
N MET A 49 8.98 6.84 -7.14
CA MET A 49 7.65 6.62 -7.70
C MET A 49 7.71 6.03 -9.12
N PRO A 50 8.51 6.56 -10.08
CA PRO A 50 8.64 5.92 -11.39
C PRO A 50 9.20 4.49 -11.32
N GLY A 51 10.16 4.23 -10.42
CA GLY A 51 10.66 2.88 -10.17
C GLY A 51 9.55 1.94 -9.66
N SER A 52 8.67 2.42 -8.79
CA SER A 52 7.52 1.64 -8.30
C SER A 52 6.47 1.36 -9.38
N ILE A 53 6.21 2.31 -10.29
CA ILE A 53 5.36 2.08 -11.47
C ILE A 53 5.96 0.98 -12.32
N TYR A 54 7.25 1.07 -12.64
CA TYR A 54 7.95 0.08 -13.46
C TYR A 54 7.87 -1.32 -12.84
N MET A 55 8.15 -1.45 -11.54
CA MET A 55 8.05 -2.74 -10.85
C MET A 55 6.61 -3.27 -10.82
N GLY A 56 5.62 -2.40 -10.63
CA GLY A 56 4.22 -2.80 -10.70
C GLY A 56 3.82 -3.33 -12.09
N LEU A 57 4.29 -2.69 -13.17
CA LEU A 57 4.01 -3.12 -14.54
C LEU A 57 4.75 -4.42 -14.94
N VAL A 58 6.02 -4.57 -14.53
CA VAL A 58 6.87 -5.69 -14.94
C VAL A 58 6.68 -6.92 -14.06
N ALA A 59 6.61 -6.72 -12.74
CA ALA A 59 6.55 -7.81 -11.77
C ALA A 59 5.13 -8.06 -11.24
N GLY A 60 4.14 -7.24 -11.61
CA GLY A 60 2.79 -7.30 -11.03
C GLY A 60 2.77 -7.03 -9.52
N GLN A 61 3.85 -6.42 -9.00
CA GLN A 61 4.10 -6.23 -7.58
C GLN A 61 4.50 -4.78 -7.32
N SER A 62 3.87 -4.20 -6.32
CA SER A 62 4.07 -2.80 -5.94
C SER A 62 5.23 -2.69 -4.96
N LEU A 63 6.14 -1.72 -5.15
CA LEU A 63 7.10 -1.33 -4.11
C LEU A 63 6.44 -0.55 -2.96
N GLY A 64 5.17 -0.13 -3.12
CA GLY A 64 4.28 0.54 -2.16
C GLY A 64 4.96 1.14 -0.92
N ALA A 65 4.61 0.61 0.25
CA ALA A 65 5.13 1.05 1.55
C ALA A 65 6.64 0.82 1.72
N ALA A 66 7.25 -0.10 0.98
CA ALA A 66 8.70 -0.35 1.06
C ALA A 66 9.51 0.81 0.47
N ALA A 67 9.00 1.49 -0.56
CA ALA A 67 9.66 2.65 -1.17
C ALA A 67 9.88 3.80 -0.15
N GLU A 68 8.96 3.96 0.79
CA GLU A 68 9.04 4.95 1.87
C GLU A 68 10.23 4.67 2.79
N TRP A 69 10.32 3.43 3.28
CA TRP A 69 11.41 3.00 4.17
C TRP A 69 12.76 3.00 3.48
N VAL A 70 12.83 2.57 2.22
CA VAL A 70 14.07 2.61 1.43
C VAL A 70 14.57 4.04 1.28
N THR A 71 13.67 5.00 1.04
CA THR A 71 14.04 6.41 0.98
C THR A 71 14.65 6.88 2.29
N ILE A 72 13.99 6.60 3.40
CA ILE A 72 14.47 7.02 4.72
C ILE A 72 15.84 6.42 5.02
N ILE A 73 16.04 5.13 4.71
CA ILE A 73 17.32 4.45 4.90
C ILE A 73 18.41 5.10 4.04
N LEU A 74 18.14 5.37 2.76
CA LEU A 74 19.10 6.03 1.86
C LEU A 74 19.47 7.43 2.35
N PHE A 75 18.49 8.21 2.80
CA PHE A 75 18.72 9.56 3.34
C PHE A 75 19.49 9.53 4.66
N ALA A 76 19.17 8.59 5.55
CA ALA A 76 19.90 8.38 6.78
C ALA A 76 21.36 7.99 6.50
N GLU A 77 21.61 7.12 5.51
CA GLU A 77 22.95 6.74 5.09
C GLU A 77 23.71 7.88 4.40
N LEU A 78 23.05 8.67 3.56
CA LEU A 78 23.66 9.84 2.94
C LEU A 78 24.04 10.89 4.00
N ALA A 79 23.15 11.17 4.95
CA ALA A 79 23.43 12.08 6.06
C ALA A 79 24.62 11.57 6.89
N ARG A 80 24.61 10.29 7.25
CA ARG A 80 25.69 9.63 7.99
C ARG A 80 27.05 9.78 7.31
N ARG A 81 27.11 9.54 5.99
CA ARG A 81 28.34 9.62 5.17
C ARG A 81 28.81 11.05 4.97
N SER A 82 27.89 12.00 4.87
CA SER A 82 28.16 13.43 4.76
C SER A 82 28.43 14.11 6.12
N PHE A 83 28.59 13.33 7.19
CA PHE A 83 28.79 13.84 8.56
C PHE A 83 27.67 14.77 9.05
N ALA A 84 26.47 14.67 8.47
CA ALA A 84 25.28 15.39 8.88
C ALA A 84 24.41 14.54 9.81
N ASN A 85 23.74 15.20 10.77
CA ASN A 85 22.74 14.57 11.62
C ASN A 85 21.35 14.78 11.00
N LEU A 86 20.53 13.72 11.01
CA LEU A 86 19.15 13.76 10.55
C LEU A 86 18.24 13.77 11.79
N ARG A 87 17.40 14.80 11.93
CA ARG A 87 16.50 14.90 13.09
C ARG A 87 15.34 13.92 12.96
N ARG A 88 14.80 13.46 14.10
CA ARG A 88 13.65 12.53 14.13
C ARG A 88 12.45 13.10 13.38
N GLN A 89 12.23 14.40 13.50
CA GLN A 89 11.14 15.14 12.86
C GLN A 89 11.34 15.22 11.35
N GLU A 90 12.58 15.36 10.86
CA GLU A 90 12.88 15.33 9.42
C GLU A 90 12.59 13.94 8.84
N VAL A 91 12.99 12.88 9.56
CA VAL A 91 12.67 11.49 9.18
C VAL A 91 11.15 11.27 9.12
N PHE A 92 10.43 11.75 10.13
CA PHE A 92 8.98 11.58 10.19
C PHE A 92 8.24 12.34 9.08
N VAL A 93 8.65 13.58 8.77
CA VAL A 93 8.06 14.33 7.65
C VAL A 93 8.38 13.65 6.32
N LEU A 94 9.60 13.13 6.12
CA LEU A 94 9.94 12.35 4.93
C LEU A 94 9.09 11.09 4.80
N PHE A 95 8.90 10.35 5.90
CA PHE A 95 8.00 9.20 5.95
C PHE A 95 6.61 9.60 5.50
N TYR A 96 6.01 10.61 6.14
CA TYR A 96 4.65 11.03 5.85
C TYR A 96 4.45 11.54 4.41
N VAL A 97 5.42 12.30 3.87
CA VAL A 97 5.36 12.75 2.47
C VAL A 97 5.47 11.56 1.52
N ALA A 98 6.36 10.63 1.78
CA ALA A 98 6.49 9.42 0.98
C ALA A 98 5.21 8.59 1.02
N SER A 99 4.63 8.36 2.20
CA SER A 99 3.36 7.66 2.36
C SER A 99 2.21 8.39 1.68
N GLY A 100 2.15 9.71 1.79
CA GLY A 100 1.10 10.52 1.15
C GLY A 100 1.10 10.39 -0.38
N ILE A 101 2.30 10.38 -0.99
CA ILE A 101 2.44 10.22 -2.44
C ILE A 101 2.20 8.76 -2.85
N ALA A 102 2.70 7.80 -2.07
CA ALA A 102 2.56 6.35 -2.32
C ALA A 102 1.13 5.83 -2.12
N ALA A 103 0.34 6.45 -1.24
CA ALA A 103 -1.04 6.06 -0.94
C ALA A 103 -1.99 6.19 -2.14
N VAL A 104 -1.59 6.90 -3.19
CA VAL A 104 -2.35 6.92 -4.45
C VAL A 104 -2.04 5.64 -5.22
N THR A 105 -2.79 4.60 -4.91
CA THR A 105 -2.70 3.29 -5.56
C THR A 105 -3.97 2.99 -6.35
N LEU A 106 -3.83 2.41 -7.54
CA LEU A 106 -4.96 1.80 -8.23
C LEU A 106 -5.26 0.45 -7.59
N VAL A 107 -6.22 0.43 -6.65
CA VAL A 107 -6.55 -0.72 -5.79
C VAL A 107 -6.79 -2.01 -6.59
N HIS A 108 -7.45 -1.92 -7.76
CA HIS A 108 -7.77 -3.10 -8.59
C HIS A 108 -6.58 -3.67 -9.38
N LEU A 109 -5.50 -2.91 -9.55
CA LEU A 109 -4.31 -3.31 -10.31
C LEU A 109 -3.09 -3.56 -9.44
N ALA A 110 -3.20 -3.36 -8.12
CA ALA A 110 -2.07 -3.33 -7.18
C ALA A 110 -0.90 -2.43 -7.66
N LEU A 111 -1.19 -1.43 -8.49
CA LEU A 111 -0.19 -0.57 -9.08
C LEU A 111 0.09 0.61 -8.15
N ALA A 112 1.25 0.57 -7.50
CA ALA A 112 1.82 1.69 -6.75
C ALA A 112 2.67 2.56 -7.69
N GLY A 113 2.80 3.84 -7.35
CA GLY A 113 3.43 4.82 -8.25
C GLY A 113 2.87 6.22 -8.17
N GLY A 114 1.87 6.43 -7.31
CA GLY A 114 1.37 7.75 -7.00
C GLY A 114 0.41 8.25 -8.08
N PRO A 115 0.17 9.57 -8.13
CA PRO A 115 -0.83 10.17 -9.01
C PRO A 115 -0.70 9.78 -10.49
N PHE A 116 0.53 9.63 -10.99
CA PHE A 116 0.79 9.31 -12.39
C PHE A 116 0.76 7.82 -12.73
N ALA A 117 0.64 6.92 -11.74
CA ALA A 117 0.57 5.48 -12.01
C ALA A 117 -0.60 5.15 -12.95
N ALA A 118 -1.77 5.76 -12.70
CA ALA A 118 -2.96 5.56 -13.51
C ALA A 118 -2.80 6.08 -14.94
N THR A 119 -2.19 7.25 -15.12
CA THR A 119 -1.98 7.83 -16.45
C THR A 119 -1.01 6.99 -17.28
N ILE A 120 0.04 6.44 -16.66
CA ILE A 120 0.98 5.54 -17.33
C ILE A 120 0.31 4.20 -17.67
N TRP A 121 -0.48 3.65 -16.75
CA TRP A 121 -1.25 2.44 -17.01
C TRP A 121 -2.22 2.61 -18.18
N ASN A 122 -2.97 3.71 -18.23
CA ASN A 122 -3.90 3.99 -19.32
C ASN A 122 -3.16 4.17 -20.66
N GLN A 123 -1.97 4.78 -20.63
CA GLN A 123 -1.11 4.90 -21.82
C GLN A 123 -0.61 3.56 -22.33
N TYR A 124 -0.22 2.66 -21.43
CA TYR A 124 0.13 1.28 -21.77
C TYR A 124 -1.08 0.55 -22.37
N LEU A 125 -2.25 0.61 -21.71
CA LEU A 125 -3.49 0.01 -22.20
C LEU A 125 -3.94 0.58 -23.55
N LEU A 126 -3.65 1.84 -23.87
CA LEU A 126 -4.00 2.39 -25.18
C LEU A 126 -3.17 1.77 -26.31
N GLN A 127 -1.93 1.37 -26.03
CA GLN A 127 -0.97 0.86 -27.02
C GLN A 127 -0.84 -0.66 -27.03
N ALA A 128 -1.42 -1.36 -26.05
CA ALA A 128 -1.31 -2.79 -25.94
C ALA A 128 -1.96 -3.49 -27.16
N PRO A 129 -1.35 -4.56 -27.71
CA PRO A 129 -1.91 -5.29 -28.85
C PRO A 129 -3.34 -5.78 -28.62
N GLU A 130 -3.64 -6.19 -27.38
CA GLU A 130 -4.91 -6.78 -26.95
C GLU A 130 -6.06 -5.77 -26.96
N THR A 131 -5.75 -4.48 -26.81
CA THR A 131 -6.71 -3.38 -26.74
C THR A 131 -6.71 -2.51 -28.00
N SER A 132 -5.90 -2.86 -29.01
CA SER A 132 -5.81 -2.12 -30.28
C SER A 132 -7.17 -1.88 -30.95
N ALA A 133 -8.10 -2.84 -30.86
CA ALA A 133 -9.46 -2.70 -31.38
C ALA A 133 -10.36 -1.77 -30.55
N LEU A 134 -9.97 -1.46 -29.33
CA LEU A 134 -10.68 -0.57 -28.40
C LEU A 134 -10.03 0.81 -28.30
N ALA A 135 -8.80 0.98 -28.79
CA ALA A 135 -8.00 2.20 -28.65
C ALA A 135 -8.76 3.46 -29.11
N ASP A 136 -9.45 3.38 -30.25
CA ASP A 136 -10.23 4.51 -30.80
C ASP A 136 -11.49 4.84 -29.98
N LYS A 137 -11.94 3.92 -29.11
CA LYS A 137 -13.10 4.12 -28.23
C LYS A 137 -12.71 4.69 -26.87
N ILE A 138 -11.42 4.74 -26.54
CA ILE A 138 -10.95 5.30 -25.27
C ILE A 138 -11.04 6.83 -25.35
N PRO A 139 -11.79 7.49 -24.46
CA PRO A 139 -11.89 8.94 -24.46
C PRO A 139 -10.57 9.63 -24.14
N ASP A 140 -10.34 10.78 -24.77
CA ASP A 140 -9.15 11.61 -24.57
C ASP A 140 -8.97 12.15 -23.13
N TRP A 141 -10.06 12.27 -22.35
CA TRP A 141 -10.00 12.63 -20.94
C TRP A 141 -9.44 11.52 -20.02
N VAL A 142 -9.39 10.28 -20.50
CA VAL A 142 -8.78 9.14 -19.79
C VAL A 142 -7.30 9.03 -20.12
N VAL A 143 -6.96 9.19 -21.40
CA VAL A 143 -5.59 9.17 -21.94
C VAL A 143 -5.57 9.88 -23.30
N PRO A 144 -4.53 10.66 -23.64
CA PRO A 144 -4.45 11.28 -24.97
C PRO A 144 -4.48 10.23 -26.09
N PRO A 145 -5.06 10.53 -27.27
CA PRO A 145 -5.13 9.59 -28.39
C PRO A 145 -3.76 9.05 -28.81
N ALA A 146 -3.71 7.84 -29.35
CA ALA A 146 -2.45 7.19 -29.73
C ALA A 146 -1.66 7.96 -30.80
N SER A 147 -2.36 8.76 -31.62
CA SER A 147 -1.81 9.66 -32.62
C SER A 147 -1.24 10.97 -32.04
N SER A 148 -1.51 11.27 -30.77
CA SER A 148 -1.03 12.51 -30.12
C SER A 148 0.51 12.52 -30.02
N PRO A 149 1.15 13.68 -30.27
CA PRO A 149 2.57 13.87 -29.98
C PRO A 149 2.93 13.58 -28.52
N ALA A 150 1.99 13.78 -27.59
CA ALA A 150 2.17 13.47 -26.17
C ALA A 150 2.53 12.00 -25.94
N ILE A 151 1.85 11.10 -26.67
CA ILE A 151 2.03 9.65 -26.58
C ILE A 151 3.26 9.22 -27.38
N GLN A 152 3.39 9.69 -28.63
CA GLN A 152 4.47 9.29 -29.53
C GLN A 152 5.84 9.72 -29.03
N GLN A 153 5.94 10.92 -28.46
CA GLN A 153 7.19 11.46 -27.93
C GLN A 153 7.40 11.14 -26.44
N ARG A 154 6.48 10.39 -25.82
CA ARG A 154 6.50 10.06 -24.38
C ARG A 154 6.67 11.31 -23.50
N ASN A 155 5.92 12.36 -23.82
CA ASN A 155 6.02 13.66 -23.17
C ASN A 155 4.80 13.94 -22.29
N LEU A 156 4.91 13.67 -20.99
CA LEU A 156 3.87 13.95 -19.99
C LEU A 156 3.59 15.45 -19.77
N ALA A 157 4.50 16.33 -20.20
CA ALA A 157 4.31 17.78 -20.11
C ALA A 157 3.56 18.35 -21.33
N HIS A 158 3.22 17.52 -22.33
CA HIS A 158 2.49 17.97 -23.50
C HIS A 158 1.05 18.40 -23.13
N PRO A 159 0.50 19.47 -23.76
CA PRO A 159 -0.83 19.99 -23.44
C PRO A 159 -1.95 18.96 -23.43
N ASP A 160 -1.94 17.97 -24.32
CA ASP A 160 -2.98 16.92 -24.39
C ASP A 160 -3.17 16.11 -23.09
N TRP A 161 -2.16 16.06 -22.21
CA TRP A 161 -2.28 15.44 -20.88
C TRP A 161 -3.04 16.33 -19.87
N TRP A 162 -3.02 17.63 -20.09
CA TRP A 162 -3.53 18.66 -19.19
C TRP A 162 -4.79 19.36 -19.72
N TRP A 163 -5.08 19.19 -21.01
CA TRP A 163 -6.24 19.71 -21.69
C TRP A 163 -6.82 18.67 -22.65
N SER A 164 -8.04 18.22 -22.36
CA SER A 164 -8.80 17.31 -23.22
C SER A 164 -9.51 18.11 -24.31
N GLN A 165 -9.49 17.62 -25.54
CA GLN A 165 -10.22 18.23 -26.66
C GLN A 165 -11.74 18.04 -26.50
N SER A 166 -12.19 16.92 -25.91
CA SER A 166 -13.62 16.63 -25.74
C SER A 166 -14.23 17.23 -24.48
N LYS A 167 -13.48 17.33 -23.37
CA LYS A 167 -13.98 17.79 -22.06
C LYS A 167 -13.24 19.00 -21.49
N GLY A 168 -12.30 19.59 -22.23
CA GLY A 168 -11.56 20.78 -21.83
C GLY A 168 -10.68 20.53 -20.60
N PHE A 169 -10.99 21.20 -19.49
CA PHE A 169 -10.19 21.11 -18.26
C PHE A 169 -10.23 19.73 -17.59
N LEU A 170 -11.20 18.88 -17.91
CA LEU A 170 -11.29 17.50 -17.40
C LEU A 170 -10.39 16.60 -18.26
N ALA A 171 -9.09 16.76 -18.11
CA ALA A 171 -8.05 16.00 -18.78
C ALA A 171 -7.44 14.97 -17.82
N PRO A 172 -6.63 14.00 -18.30
CA PRO A 172 -6.12 12.93 -17.44
C PRO A 172 -5.34 13.44 -16.22
N CYS A 173 -4.36 14.33 -16.42
CA CYS A 173 -3.53 14.84 -15.32
C CYS A 173 -4.28 15.80 -14.40
N THR A 174 -5.23 16.58 -14.92
CA THR A 174 -6.03 17.51 -14.11
C THR A 174 -7.06 16.77 -13.26
N LEU A 175 -7.68 15.71 -13.79
CA LEU A 175 -8.56 14.82 -13.04
C LEU A 175 -7.80 14.10 -11.92
N VAL A 176 -6.59 13.62 -12.20
CA VAL A 176 -5.70 13.06 -11.18
C VAL A 176 -5.36 14.09 -10.10
N ALA A 177 -4.98 15.31 -10.48
CA ALA A 177 -4.66 16.37 -9.53
C ALA A 177 -5.87 16.77 -8.68
N LEU A 178 -7.05 16.90 -9.30
CA LEU A 178 -8.31 17.22 -8.63
C LEU A 178 -8.72 16.10 -7.67
N GLY A 179 -8.67 14.85 -8.13
CA GLY A 179 -8.96 13.67 -7.31
C GLY A 179 -8.02 13.57 -6.12
N TYR A 180 -6.72 13.85 -6.32
CA TYR A 180 -5.76 13.89 -5.22
C TYR A 180 -6.07 15.02 -4.23
N LEU A 181 -6.36 16.23 -4.70
CA LEU A 181 -6.68 17.36 -3.84
C LEU A 181 -7.94 17.08 -3.00
N LEU A 182 -9.03 16.68 -3.66
CA LEU A 182 -10.30 16.33 -2.99
C LEU A 182 -10.11 15.14 -2.04
N GLY A 183 -9.35 14.12 -2.46
CA GLY A 183 -8.99 12.97 -1.64
C GLY A 183 -8.21 13.37 -0.40
N ARG A 184 -7.25 14.32 -0.50
CA ARG A 184 -6.51 14.84 0.66
C ARG A 184 -7.39 15.67 1.58
N MET A 185 -8.30 16.49 1.05
CA MET A 185 -9.28 17.21 1.86
C MET A 185 -10.17 16.23 2.63
N GLY A 186 -10.67 15.18 1.97
CA GLY A 186 -11.43 14.10 2.59
C GLY A 186 -10.63 13.34 3.64
N PHE A 187 -9.38 12.97 3.31
CA PHE A 187 -8.50 12.25 4.23
C PHE A 187 -8.25 13.03 5.53
N PHE A 188 -7.95 14.33 5.44
CA PHE A 188 -7.77 15.16 6.64
C PHE A 188 -9.09 15.40 7.38
N GLY A 189 -10.17 15.72 6.67
CA GLY A 189 -11.46 16.02 7.27
C GLY A 189 -12.09 14.80 7.96
N LEU A 190 -12.29 13.71 7.22
CA LEU A 190 -12.84 12.46 7.73
C LEU A 190 -11.86 11.79 8.70
N GLY A 191 -10.56 11.81 8.41
CA GLY A 191 -9.55 11.25 9.31
C GLY A 191 -9.55 11.94 10.66
N TYR A 192 -9.71 13.26 10.71
CA TYR A 192 -9.87 13.98 11.98
C TYR A 192 -11.17 13.65 12.70
N LEU A 193 -12.28 13.51 11.97
CA LEU A 193 -13.57 13.12 12.55
C LEU A 193 -13.49 11.72 13.17
N VAL A 194 -12.99 10.75 12.43
CA VAL A 194 -12.78 9.37 12.89
C VAL A 194 -11.79 9.34 14.04
N PHE A 195 -10.72 10.15 14.00
CA PHE A 195 -9.78 10.27 15.10
C PHE A 195 -10.48 10.76 16.37
N ARG A 196 -11.31 11.81 16.32
CA ARG A 196 -12.06 12.27 17.49
C ARG A 196 -13.02 11.21 18.02
N LEU A 197 -13.71 10.50 17.12
CA LEU A 197 -14.63 9.44 17.53
C LEU A 197 -13.88 8.29 18.21
N THR A 198 -12.85 7.76 17.56
CA THR A 198 -12.13 6.58 18.05
C THR A 198 -11.20 6.88 19.22
N SER A 199 -10.55 8.05 19.25
CA SER A 199 -9.64 8.47 20.32
C SER A 199 -10.35 9.12 21.50
N ASP A 200 -11.20 10.13 21.26
CA ASP A 200 -11.75 10.94 22.36
C ASP A 200 -12.98 10.28 22.98
N VAL A 201 -13.85 9.68 22.16
CA VAL A 201 -15.08 9.02 22.61
C VAL A 201 -14.81 7.56 23.00
N GLU A 202 -14.32 6.75 22.06
CA GLU A 202 -14.16 5.30 22.28
C GLU A 202 -12.85 4.92 22.97
N ARG A 203 -11.85 5.82 22.97
CA ARG A 203 -10.52 5.62 23.58
C ARG A 203 -9.82 4.34 23.11
N LEU A 204 -9.95 4.04 21.82
CA LEU A 204 -9.29 2.89 21.21
C LEU A 204 -7.78 3.11 21.08
N PRO A 205 -6.96 2.06 21.30
CA PRO A 205 -5.54 2.13 21.03
C PRO A 205 -5.27 2.15 19.52
N PHE A 206 -4.20 2.84 19.09
CA PHE A 206 -3.73 2.87 17.71
C PHE A 206 -2.54 1.90 17.54
N PRO A 207 -2.76 0.60 17.25
CA PRO A 207 -1.70 -0.43 17.33
C PRO A 207 -0.53 -0.20 16.37
N LEU A 208 -0.79 0.37 15.19
CA LEU A 208 0.25 0.58 14.16
C LEU A 208 1.06 1.86 14.35
N ALA A 209 0.52 2.87 15.05
CA ALA A 209 1.17 4.17 15.18
C ALA A 209 2.51 4.11 15.95
N PRO A 210 2.63 3.39 17.07
CA PRO A 210 3.91 3.21 17.75
C PRO A 210 4.97 2.53 16.88
N ILE A 211 4.59 1.54 16.05
CA ILE A 211 5.53 0.79 15.21
C ILE A 211 6.24 1.70 14.21
N ALA A 212 5.46 2.54 13.51
CA ALA A 212 6.02 3.48 12.55
C ALA A 212 6.93 4.53 13.23
N ALA A 213 6.50 5.05 14.38
CA ALA A 213 7.28 6.01 15.16
C ALA A 213 8.59 5.42 15.70
N GLU A 214 8.55 4.19 16.21
CA GLU A 214 9.71 3.44 16.72
C GLU A 214 10.71 3.13 15.59
N GLY A 215 10.22 2.73 14.41
CA GLY A 215 11.05 2.51 13.22
C GLY A 215 11.78 3.78 12.76
N ALA A 216 11.05 4.90 12.65
CA ALA A 216 11.62 6.21 12.32
C ALA A 216 12.66 6.66 13.37
N THR A 217 12.36 6.45 14.65
CA THR A 217 13.25 6.81 15.76
C THR A 217 14.52 5.97 15.75
N ALA A 218 14.43 4.66 15.53
CA ALA A 218 15.59 3.78 15.44
C ALA A 218 16.55 4.18 14.30
N LEU A 219 16.00 4.61 13.16
CA LEU A 219 16.78 5.10 12.03
C LEU A 219 17.44 6.45 12.35
N ALA A 220 16.72 7.38 12.96
CA ALA A 220 17.25 8.68 13.37
C ALA A 220 18.36 8.55 14.42
N GLU A 221 18.15 7.75 15.48
CA GLU A 221 19.15 7.44 16.53
C GLU A 221 20.44 6.89 15.94
N SER A 222 20.36 6.13 14.84
CA SER A 222 21.55 5.60 14.19
C SER A 222 22.44 6.70 13.61
N THR A 223 21.88 7.86 13.24
CA THR A 223 22.61 9.01 12.69
C THR A 223 23.14 9.97 13.75
N GLU A 224 22.63 9.89 14.99
CA GLU A 224 23.09 10.73 16.10
C GLU A 224 24.56 10.43 16.46
N ARG A 225 25.35 11.49 16.64
CA ARG A 225 26.74 11.43 17.14
C ARG A 225 26.81 11.97 18.55
N ASP A 226 27.70 11.41 19.36
CA ASP A 226 28.03 11.92 20.69
C ASP A 226 28.73 13.29 20.59
N ALA A 227 28.67 14.09 21.65
CA ALA A 227 29.29 15.41 21.75
C ALA A 227 30.82 15.41 21.51
N SER A 228 31.47 14.24 21.63
CA SER A 228 32.89 14.00 21.32
C SER A 228 33.16 13.62 19.85
N GLY A 229 32.15 13.66 18.97
CA GLY A 229 32.26 13.20 17.58
C GLY A 229 32.24 11.68 17.40
N GLY A 230 32.15 10.93 18.51
CA GLY A 230 32.03 9.47 18.55
C GLY A 230 30.62 8.97 18.18
N ARG A 231 30.52 7.67 17.86
CA ARG A 231 29.23 7.02 17.57
C ARG A 231 28.51 6.76 18.89
N ARG A 232 27.31 7.31 19.07
CA ARG A 232 26.47 7.05 20.25
C ARG A 232 26.24 5.55 20.42
N LYS A 233 26.19 5.07 21.68
CA LYS A 233 25.96 3.65 22.02
C LYS A 233 24.74 3.13 21.25
N ARG A 234 24.91 2.04 20.48
CA ARG A 234 23.84 1.44 19.68
C ARG A 234 22.67 1.03 20.58
N SER A 235 21.50 1.60 20.29
CA SER A 235 20.24 1.24 20.95
C SER A 235 19.87 -0.22 20.66
N TRP A 236 19.16 -0.87 21.58
CA TRP A 236 18.63 -2.23 21.38
C TRP A 236 17.73 -2.30 20.13
N ARG A 237 17.03 -1.20 19.83
CA ARG A 237 16.19 -1.00 18.64
C ARG A 237 16.96 -1.26 17.35
N TRP A 238 18.24 -0.85 17.29
CA TRP A 238 19.10 -1.07 16.12
C TRP A 238 19.41 -2.55 15.88
N ASN A 239 19.55 -3.34 16.95
CA ASN A 239 19.82 -4.78 16.82
C ASN A 239 18.59 -5.50 16.24
N VAL A 240 17.40 -5.20 16.77
CA VAL A 240 16.13 -5.76 16.27
C VAL A 240 15.89 -5.33 14.83
N PHE A 241 16.09 -4.05 14.52
CA PHE A 241 16.01 -3.54 13.15
C PHE A 241 16.96 -4.28 12.21
N SER A 242 18.21 -4.51 12.62
CA SER A 242 19.21 -5.19 11.79
C SER A 242 18.85 -6.65 11.53
N VAL A 243 18.36 -7.39 12.54
CA VAL A 243 17.88 -8.78 12.36
C VAL A 243 16.69 -8.82 11.41
N GLY A 244 15.71 -7.94 11.59
CA GLY A 244 14.56 -7.81 10.70
C GLY A 244 14.98 -7.48 9.27
N ALA A 245 15.91 -6.54 9.09
CA ALA A 245 16.44 -6.18 7.78
C ALA A 245 17.16 -7.35 7.10
N CYS A 246 17.98 -8.11 7.83
CA CYS A 246 18.65 -9.30 7.30
C CYS A 246 17.65 -10.38 6.84
N LEU A 247 16.62 -10.66 7.66
CA LEU A 247 15.55 -11.60 7.30
C LEU A 247 14.78 -11.10 6.06
N GLY A 248 14.43 -9.82 6.02
CA GLY A 248 13.76 -9.20 4.88
C GLY A 248 14.58 -9.25 3.60
N ILE A 249 15.89 -9.01 3.67
CA ILE A 249 16.80 -9.15 2.52
C ILE A 249 16.88 -10.60 2.07
N ALA A 250 17.00 -11.56 2.99
CA ALA A 250 17.07 -12.98 2.63
C ALA A 250 15.77 -13.44 1.94
N PHE A 251 14.61 -13.09 2.51
CA PHE A 251 13.31 -13.39 1.92
C PHE A 251 13.12 -12.70 0.57
N GLY A 252 13.36 -11.38 0.48
CA GLY A 252 13.25 -10.61 -0.76
C GLY A 252 14.22 -11.08 -1.85
N SER A 253 15.38 -11.60 -1.47
CA SER A 253 16.35 -12.18 -2.42
C SER A 253 15.79 -13.43 -3.11
N VAL A 254 15.11 -14.30 -2.35
CA VAL A 254 14.49 -15.51 -2.89
C VAL A 254 13.17 -15.20 -3.60
N TYR A 255 12.34 -14.35 -3.00
CA TYR A 255 10.98 -14.08 -3.46
C TYR A 255 10.92 -13.13 -4.66
N VAL A 256 11.74 -12.08 -4.68
CA VAL A 256 11.68 -11.02 -5.72
C VAL A 256 12.94 -11.01 -6.58
N LEU A 257 14.14 -10.94 -5.98
CA LEU A 257 15.38 -10.75 -6.73
C LEU A 257 15.67 -11.94 -7.67
N LEU A 258 15.52 -13.17 -7.19
CA LEU A 258 15.80 -14.37 -7.97
C LEU A 258 14.91 -14.45 -9.23
N PRO A 259 13.57 -14.31 -9.17
CA PRO A 259 12.72 -14.24 -10.35
C PRO A 259 13.08 -13.11 -11.31
N VAL A 260 13.34 -11.89 -10.79
CA VAL A 260 13.65 -10.72 -11.62
C VAL A 260 14.97 -10.90 -12.36
N VAL A 261 16.04 -11.29 -11.66
CA VAL A 261 17.37 -11.49 -12.26
C VAL A 261 17.35 -12.67 -13.22
N SER A 262 16.73 -13.78 -12.84
CA SER A 262 16.64 -14.96 -13.73
C SER A 262 15.83 -14.65 -14.99
N GLY A 263 14.75 -13.87 -14.90
CA GLY A 263 13.95 -13.43 -16.05
C GLY A 263 14.68 -12.53 -17.05
N LEU A 264 15.80 -11.90 -16.66
CA LEU A 264 16.65 -11.14 -17.59
C LEU A 264 17.46 -12.04 -18.53
N PHE A 265 17.76 -13.27 -18.11
CA PHE A 265 18.63 -14.19 -18.85
C PHE A 265 17.92 -15.46 -19.34
N LEU A 266 16.84 -15.86 -18.68
CA LEU A 266 16.07 -17.08 -18.97
C LEU A 266 14.69 -16.71 -19.51
N SER A 267 14.20 -17.48 -20.49
CA SER A 267 12.83 -17.32 -21.02
C SER A 267 11.75 -17.67 -19.99
N LYS A 268 12.09 -18.46 -18.97
CA LYS A 268 11.23 -18.74 -17.82
C LYS A 268 11.98 -18.37 -16.54
N PRO A 269 11.55 -17.34 -15.79
CA PRO A 269 12.20 -16.98 -14.54
C PRO A 269 12.09 -18.12 -13.51
N ILE A 270 13.14 -18.26 -12.70
CA ILE A 270 13.17 -19.23 -11.60
C ILE A 270 12.35 -18.63 -10.45
N MET A 271 11.14 -19.16 -10.26
CA MET A 271 10.24 -18.78 -9.18
C MET A 271 10.15 -19.92 -8.17
N MET A 272 10.72 -19.74 -6.97
CA MET A 272 10.57 -20.72 -5.87
C MET A 272 9.17 -20.66 -5.26
N LEU A 273 8.64 -19.45 -5.11
CA LEU A 273 7.27 -19.18 -4.67
C LEU A 273 6.55 -18.43 -5.80
N PRO A 274 5.33 -18.83 -6.17
CA PRO A 274 4.55 -18.13 -7.19
C PRO A 274 4.26 -16.68 -6.82
N ILE A 275 4.51 -15.78 -7.77
CA ILE A 275 4.14 -14.35 -7.70
C ILE A 275 2.99 -14.14 -8.72
N PRO A 276 1.95 -13.36 -8.40
CA PRO A 276 1.71 -12.66 -7.13
C PRO A 276 1.13 -13.53 -6.01
N PHE A 277 0.49 -14.64 -6.37
CA PHE A 277 -0.16 -15.58 -5.46
C PHE A 277 -0.29 -16.93 -6.16
N VAL A 278 -0.61 -17.98 -5.39
CA VAL A 278 -1.11 -19.25 -5.94
C VAL A 278 -2.61 -19.12 -6.12
N ASP A 279 -3.07 -19.29 -7.34
CA ASP A 279 -4.48 -19.27 -7.69
C ASP A 279 -5.07 -20.69 -7.59
N PHE A 280 -6.11 -20.86 -6.76
CA PHE A 280 -6.86 -22.09 -6.61
C PHE A 280 -8.30 -21.97 -7.14
N THR A 281 -8.69 -20.80 -7.65
CA THR A 281 -10.05 -20.47 -8.11
C THR A 281 -10.56 -21.50 -9.11
N ALA A 282 -9.77 -21.79 -10.15
CA ALA A 282 -10.11 -22.79 -11.15
C ALA A 282 -10.09 -24.24 -10.62
N ASN A 283 -9.31 -24.52 -9.56
CA ASN A 283 -9.27 -25.85 -8.96
C ASN A 283 -10.51 -26.15 -8.12
N VAL A 284 -11.08 -25.14 -7.47
CA VAL A 284 -12.23 -25.29 -6.57
C VAL A 284 -13.56 -25.06 -7.27
N GLU A 285 -13.57 -24.53 -8.50
CA GLU A 285 -14.81 -24.13 -9.21
C GLU A 285 -15.85 -25.24 -9.35
N GLY A 286 -15.42 -26.51 -9.42
CA GLY A 286 -16.33 -27.66 -9.51
C GLY A 286 -17.18 -27.87 -8.25
N ILE A 287 -16.71 -27.41 -7.09
CA ILE A 287 -17.41 -27.49 -5.80
C ILE A 287 -17.97 -26.12 -5.41
N LEU A 288 -17.16 -25.07 -5.62
CA LEU A 288 -17.43 -23.69 -5.23
C LEU A 288 -17.30 -22.77 -6.46
N PRO A 289 -18.28 -22.77 -7.37
CA PRO A 289 -18.25 -21.89 -8.54
C PRO A 289 -18.37 -20.42 -8.11
N ALA A 290 -17.77 -19.52 -8.88
CA ALA A 290 -17.71 -18.08 -8.55
C ALA A 290 -17.06 -17.77 -7.18
N SER A 291 -16.24 -18.66 -6.62
CA SER A 291 -15.44 -18.38 -5.43
C SER A 291 -14.09 -17.77 -5.78
N LEU A 292 -13.54 -16.93 -4.90
CA LEU A 292 -12.22 -16.32 -5.02
C LEU A 292 -11.30 -16.98 -3.99
N VAL A 293 -10.45 -17.91 -4.45
CA VAL A 293 -9.55 -18.67 -3.57
C VAL A 293 -8.12 -18.55 -4.08
N SER A 294 -7.29 -17.85 -3.31
CA SER A 294 -5.86 -17.73 -3.58
C SER A 294 -5.07 -17.61 -2.29
N ILE A 295 -3.78 -17.93 -2.37
CA ILE A 295 -2.83 -17.77 -1.27
C ILE A 295 -1.68 -16.88 -1.73
N SER A 296 -1.52 -15.74 -1.05
CA SER A 296 -0.37 -14.85 -1.23
C SER A 296 0.74 -15.21 -0.25
N PHE A 297 2.00 -15.12 -0.70
CA PHE A 297 3.18 -15.27 0.14
C PHE A 297 3.78 -13.93 0.56
N ASP A 298 2.94 -12.90 0.70
CA ASP A 298 3.38 -11.58 1.14
C ASP A 298 3.81 -11.58 2.61
N GLY A 299 5.13 -11.62 2.82
CA GLY A 299 5.72 -11.57 4.16
C GLY A 299 5.45 -10.27 4.91
N ALA A 300 5.23 -9.14 4.22
CA ALA A 300 4.92 -7.87 4.86
C ALA A 300 3.50 -7.88 5.43
N LEU A 301 2.51 -8.34 4.66
CA LEU A 301 1.14 -8.54 5.14
C LEU A 301 1.09 -9.54 6.29
N PHE A 302 1.88 -10.61 6.22
CA PHE A 302 2.01 -11.57 7.32
C PHE A 302 2.50 -10.89 8.61
N LEU A 303 3.59 -10.12 8.55
CA LEU A 303 4.13 -9.41 9.72
C LEU A 303 3.15 -8.36 10.27
N VAL A 304 2.45 -7.62 9.41
CA VAL A 304 1.40 -6.67 9.83
C VAL A 304 0.28 -7.42 10.58
N GLY A 305 -0.16 -8.57 10.05
CA GLY A 305 -1.15 -9.42 10.70
C GLY A 305 -0.74 -9.91 12.09
N MET A 306 0.55 -10.15 12.34
CA MET A 306 1.06 -10.54 13.66
C MET A 306 0.98 -9.43 14.71
N VAL A 307 0.90 -8.16 14.29
CA VAL A 307 0.81 -7.01 15.21
C VAL A 307 -0.63 -6.54 15.41
N LEU A 308 -1.51 -6.83 14.46
CA LEU A 308 -2.91 -6.45 14.56
C LEU A 308 -3.65 -7.24 15.64
N PRO A 309 -4.68 -6.66 16.29
CA PRO A 309 -5.50 -7.37 17.27
C PRO A 309 -6.13 -8.63 16.67
N PHE A 310 -6.13 -9.72 17.44
CA PHE A 310 -6.62 -11.02 16.97
C PHE A 310 -8.07 -10.95 16.46
N GLN A 311 -8.94 -10.20 17.16
CA GLN A 311 -10.34 -10.04 16.77
C GLN A 311 -10.48 -9.42 15.38
N LEU A 312 -9.62 -8.46 15.04
CA LEU A 312 -9.61 -7.79 13.74
C LEU A 312 -9.12 -8.74 12.63
N VAL A 313 -8.08 -9.51 12.91
CA VAL A 313 -7.57 -10.53 11.98
C VAL A 313 -8.62 -11.62 11.75
N SER A 314 -9.26 -12.13 12.81
CA SER A 314 -10.31 -13.14 12.70
C SER A 314 -11.54 -12.62 11.98
N GLY A 315 -11.94 -11.36 12.25
CA GLY A 315 -13.08 -10.74 11.58
C GLY A 315 -12.83 -10.57 10.07
N THR A 316 -11.63 -10.14 9.70
CA THR A 316 -11.21 -10.02 8.29
C THR A 316 -11.19 -11.39 7.61
N PHE A 317 -10.65 -12.41 8.28
CA PHE A 317 -10.64 -13.78 7.77
C PHE A 317 -12.06 -14.31 7.52
N VAL A 318 -12.95 -14.16 8.50
CA VAL A 318 -14.36 -14.58 8.37
C VAL A 318 -15.05 -13.81 7.26
N ALA A 319 -14.84 -12.50 7.16
CA ALA A 319 -15.42 -11.68 6.09
C ALA A 319 -14.98 -12.20 4.71
N VAL A 320 -13.68 -12.44 4.50
CA VAL A 320 -13.15 -12.97 3.23
C VAL A 320 -13.70 -14.35 2.91
N VAL A 321 -13.79 -15.25 3.90
CA VAL A 321 -14.37 -16.58 3.70
C VAL A 321 -15.85 -16.49 3.32
N VAL A 322 -16.62 -15.66 4.03
CA VAL A 322 -18.06 -15.54 3.80
C VAL A 322 -18.33 -14.86 2.45
N THR A 323 -17.69 -13.73 2.13
CA THR A 323 -17.99 -12.96 0.92
C THR A 323 -17.24 -13.46 -0.31
N GLY A 324 -15.97 -13.83 -0.17
CA GLY A 324 -15.12 -14.26 -1.27
C GLY A 324 -15.29 -15.74 -1.64
N VAL A 325 -15.50 -16.61 -0.64
CA VAL A 325 -15.52 -18.07 -0.88
C VAL A 325 -16.95 -18.63 -0.90
N LEU A 326 -17.78 -18.29 0.09
CA LEU A 326 -19.09 -18.90 0.28
C LEU A 326 -20.23 -18.16 -0.44
N ALA A 327 -20.21 -16.83 -0.46
CA ALA A 327 -21.27 -16.04 -1.08
C ALA A 327 -21.29 -16.21 -2.60
N GLY A 328 -20.14 -16.39 -3.25
CA GLY A 328 -20.03 -16.60 -4.70
C GLY A 328 -20.96 -17.69 -5.24
N PRO A 329 -20.84 -18.95 -4.80
CA PRO A 329 -21.73 -20.03 -5.23
C PRO A 329 -23.22 -19.77 -4.98
N ILE A 330 -23.55 -19.09 -3.88
CA ILE A 330 -24.93 -18.76 -3.51
C ILE A 330 -25.49 -17.71 -4.47
N LEU A 331 -24.74 -16.61 -4.67
CA LEU A 331 -25.10 -15.52 -5.57
C LEU A 331 -25.19 -15.99 -7.03
N LEU A 332 -24.32 -16.91 -7.45
CA LEU A 332 -24.41 -17.53 -8.77
C LEU A 332 -25.74 -18.29 -8.94
N LYS A 333 -26.16 -19.07 -7.93
CA LYS A 333 -27.46 -19.77 -7.96
C LYS A 333 -28.65 -18.83 -7.95
N LEU A 334 -28.50 -17.63 -7.37
CA LEU A 334 -29.50 -16.57 -7.39
C LEU A 334 -29.54 -15.80 -8.71
N GLY A 335 -28.64 -16.09 -9.65
CA GLY A 335 -28.56 -15.42 -10.95
C GLY A 335 -27.86 -14.04 -10.90
N ALA A 336 -27.11 -13.75 -9.84
CA ALA A 336 -26.44 -12.45 -9.68
C ALA A 336 -25.20 -12.27 -10.57
N PHE A 337 -24.69 -13.33 -11.22
CA PHE A 337 -23.49 -13.28 -12.07
C PHE A 337 -23.82 -13.74 -13.49
N GLU A 338 -24.34 -12.82 -14.30
CA GLU A 338 -24.76 -13.10 -15.69
C GLU A 338 -23.59 -13.44 -16.61
N HIS A 339 -22.42 -12.83 -16.39
CA HIS A 339 -21.25 -12.97 -17.26
C HIS A 339 -20.27 -14.04 -16.79
N TRP A 340 -20.54 -14.70 -15.66
CA TRP A 340 -19.66 -15.73 -15.12
C TRP A 340 -19.65 -17.00 -15.97
N ARG A 341 -18.45 -17.57 -16.19
CA ARG A 341 -18.25 -18.81 -16.93
C ARG A 341 -17.21 -19.69 -16.21
N PRO A 342 -17.33 -21.03 -16.31
CA PRO A 342 -16.30 -21.95 -15.82
C PRO A 342 -14.95 -21.74 -16.52
N GLY A 343 -13.86 -22.03 -15.82
CA GLY A 343 -12.48 -21.90 -16.29
C GLY A 343 -11.83 -20.54 -16.01
N ASN A 344 -12.50 -19.65 -15.27
CA ASN A 344 -11.97 -18.34 -14.92
C ASN A 344 -10.89 -18.45 -13.82
N GLY A 345 -9.70 -17.90 -14.07
CA GLY A 345 -8.71 -17.64 -13.01
C GLY A 345 -9.15 -16.48 -12.10
N LEU A 346 -8.49 -16.33 -10.95
CA LEU A 346 -8.86 -15.39 -9.87
C LEU A 346 -9.14 -13.97 -10.38
N LEU A 347 -8.24 -13.39 -11.18
CA LEU A 347 -8.36 -11.99 -11.61
C LEU A 347 -9.56 -11.77 -12.53
N VAL A 348 -9.76 -12.66 -13.51
CA VAL A 348 -10.92 -12.63 -14.41
C VAL A 348 -12.20 -12.83 -13.60
N ASN A 349 -12.18 -13.79 -12.67
CA ASN A 349 -13.30 -14.08 -11.81
C ASN A 349 -13.66 -12.85 -10.97
N GLN A 350 -12.71 -12.29 -10.22
CA GLN A 350 -12.89 -11.09 -9.41
C GLN A 350 -13.44 -9.92 -10.23
N MET A 351 -12.93 -9.69 -11.44
CA MET A 351 -13.42 -8.64 -12.33
C MET A 351 -14.90 -8.85 -12.69
N VAL A 352 -15.26 -10.06 -13.12
CA VAL A 352 -16.64 -10.39 -13.52
C VAL A 352 -17.60 -10.26 -12.33
N LEU A 353 -17.26 -10.85 -11.18
CA LEU A 353 -18.10 -10.76 -9.98
C LEU A 353 -18.25 -9.32 -9.48
N SER A 354 -17.20 -8.50 -9.66
CA SER A 354 -17.27 -7.08 -9.35
C SER A 354 -18.23 -6.34 -10.27
N PHE A 355 -18.12 -6.51 -11.59
CA PHE A 355 -19.00 -5.83 -12.53
C PHE A 355 -20.47 -6.23 -12.38
N ASP A 356 -20.73 -7.51 -12.16
CA ASP A 356 -22.10 -8.03 -12.10
C ASP A 356 -22.81 -7.70 -10.76
N PHE A 357 -22.07 -7.68 -9.63
CA PHE A 357 -22.68 -7.51 -8.31
C PHE A 357 -21.92 -6.59 -7.34
N TRP A 358 -20.63 -6.88 -7.07
CA TRP A 358 -19.94 -6.25 -5.93
C TRP A 358 -19.64 -4.77 -6.13
N MET A 359 -19.54 -4.28 -7.37
CA MET A 359 -19.39 -2.87 -7.67
C MET A 359 -20.61 -2.08 -7.17
N SER A 360 -21.83 -2.58 -7.43
CA SER A 360 -23.06 -1.94 -6.96
C SER A 360 -23.14 -1.90 -5.44
N VAL A 361 -22.75 -2.98 -4.77
CA VAL A 361 -22.67 -3.04 -3.29
C VAL A 361 -21.65 -2.03 -2.77
N SER A 362 -20.47 -1.96 -3.39
CA SER A 362 -19.40 -1.05 -2.99
C SER A 362 -19.80 0.42 -3.18
N VAL A 363 -20.48 0.74 -4.29
CA VAL A 363 -21.02 2.08 -4.55
C VAL A 363 -22.14 2.43 -3.58
N GLY A 364 -22.96 1.47 -3.15
CA GLY A 364 -24.03 1.71 -2.18
C GLY A 364 -23.54 1.88 -0.73
N LEU A 365 -22.35 1.38 -0.40
CA LEU A 365 -21.74 1.52 0.93
C LEU A 365 -20.83 2.75 1.07
N ALA A 366 -20.31 3.26 -0.06
CA ALA A 366 -19.46 4.45 -0.14
C ALA A 366 -20.30 5.74 -0.08
#